data_AF-A0A354FPU5-F1
#
_entry.id   AF-A0A354FPU5-F1
#
_cell.length_a   1.000
_cell.length_b   1.000
_cell.length_c   1.000
_cell.angle_alpha   90.00
_cell.angle_beta   90.00
_cell.angle_gamma   90.00
#
_symmetry.space_group_name_H-M   'P 1'
#
loop_
_entity.id
_entity.type
_entity.pdbx_description
1 polymer ?
#
loop_
_entity_poly.entity_id
_entity_poly.type
_entity_poly.pdbx_seq_one_letter_code
_entity_poly.pdbx_strand_id
1 'polypeptide(L)'
;TIFAPTNAAFAKLPEGTVATLLKPENKGKLASILKYHVVAGKVMAADVKAGKVKTLNGAKAKIAIKDGKVTIDKANIVKTDIVGTNGVIHVIDSVILPAAK
;
A
#
# COMPACT_ATOMS: atom_id res chain seq x y z
N THR A 1 -3.11 -2.22 -9.77
CA THR A 1 -2.00 -1.40 -9.28
C THR A 1 -1.58 -1.91 -7.93
N ILE A 2 -0.28 -2.04 -7.69
CA ILE A 2 0.30 -2.60 -6.46
C ILE A 2 1.09 -1.49 -5.77
N PHE A 3 0.83 -1.27 -4.48
CA PHE A 3 1.60 -0.37 -3.63
C PHE A 3 2.61 -1.20 -2.83
N ALA A 4 3.87 -1.21 -3.25
CA ALA A 4 4.91 -2.05 -2.65
C ALA A 4 5.74 -1.25 -1.64
N PRO A 5 5.67 -1.55 -0.32
CA PRO A 5 6.54 -0.91 0.66
C PRO A 5 8.00 -1.33 0.47
N THR A 6 8.92 -0.38 0.68
CA THR A 6 10.37 -0.64 0.70
C THR A 6 10.78 -1.39 1.96
N ASN A 7 11.95 -2.04 1.95
CA ASN A 7 12.52 -2.62 3.18
C ASN A 7 12.69 -1.56 4.29
N ALA A 8 12.99 -0.31 3.93
CA ALA A 8 13.04 0.81 4.85
C ALA A 8 11.67 1.12 5.49
N ALA A 9 10.57 0.94 4.76
CA ALA A 9 9.22 1.07 5.27
C ALA A 9 8.91 0.04 6.37
N PHE A 10 9.39 -1.20 6.19
CA PHE A 10 9.28 -2.24 7.21
C PHE A 10 10.17 -1.96 8.41
N ALA A 11 11.36 -1.39 8.21
CA ALA A 11 12.25 -0.99 9.30
C ALA A 11 11.70 0.17 10.15
N LYS A 12 10.83 1.02 9.57
CA LYS A 12 10.11 2.07 10.32
C LYS A 12 8.98 1.53 11.20
N LEU A 13 8.53 0.30 11.00
CA LEU A 13 7.51 -0.28 11.86
C LEU A 13 8.08 -0.56 13.25
N PRO A 14 7.27 -0.44 14.32
CA PRO A 14 7.70 -0.80 15.66
C PRO A 14 8.23 -2.23 15.67
N GLU A 15 9.36 -2.44 16.35
CA GLU A 15 9.94 -3.76 16.54
C GLU A 15 8.89 -4.73 17.10
N GLY A 16 8.82 -5.94 16.52
CA GLY A 16 7.81 -6.94 16.87
C GLY A 16 6.52 -6.89 16.04
N THR A 17 6.24 -5.82 15.29
CA THR A 17 5.06 -5.76 14.39
C THR A 17 5.18 -6.79 13.26
N VAL A 18 6.34 -6.82 12.59
CA VAL A 18 6.61 -7.77 11.50
C VAL A 18 6.64 -9.20 12.02
N ALA A 19 7.29 -9.45 13.16
CA ALA A 19 7.32 -10.76 13.79
C ALA A 19 5.90 -11.24 14.15
N THR A 20 5.05 -10.35 14.66
CA THR A 20 3.65 -10.64 14.94
C THR A 20 2.87 -10.96 13.67
N LEU A 21 3.06 -10.19 12.59
CA LEU A 21 2.41 -10.45 11.30
C LEU A 21 2.87 -11.75 10.63
N LEU A 22 4.11 -12.18 10.88
CA LEU A 22 4.66 -13.45 10.39
C LEU A 22 4.17 -14.67 11.18
N LYS A 23 3.53 -14.49 12.35
CA LYS A 23 2.97 -15.60 13.12
C LYS A 23 1.90 -16.34 12.30
N PRO A 24 1.82 -17.68 12.41
CA PRO A 24 0.81 -18.47 11.68
C PRO A 24 -0.62 -18.02 11.96
N GLU A 25 -0.90 -17.58 13.19
CA GLU A 25 -2.19 -17.02 13.63
C GLU A 25 -2.57 -15.73 12.86
N ASN A 26 -1.60 -14.97 12.37
CA ASN A 26 -1.81 -13.71 11.67
C ASN A 26 -1.68 -13.84 10.14
N LYS A 27 -1.51 -15.05 9.58
CA LYS A 27 -1.47 -15.27 8.12
C LYS A 27 -2.70 -14.69 7.41
N GLY A 28 -3.89 -14.81 8.02
CA GLY A 28 -5.12 -14.21 7.50
C GLY A 28 -5.05 -12.68 7.45
N LYS A 29 -4.48 -12.05 8.49
CA LYS A 29 -4.24 -10.60 8.53
C LYS A 29 -3.19 -10.19 7.52
N LEU A 30 -2.08 -10.92 7.39
CA LEU A 30 -1.06 -10.65 6.39
C LEU A 30 -1.63 -10.69 4.97
N ALA A 31 -2.46 -11.70 4.65
CA ALA A 31 -3.14 -11.77 3.36
C ALA A 31 -4.07 -10.56 3.14
N SER A 32 -4.80 -10.13 4.17
CA SER A 32 -5.67 -8.95 4.13
C SER A 32 -4.87 -7.65 3.92
N ILE A 33 -3.72 -7.49 4.59
CA ILE A 33 -2.80 -6.36 4.43
C ILE A 33 -2.21 -6.33 3.02
N LEU A 34 -1.76 -7.47 2.50
CA LEU A 34 -1.26 -7.57 1.13
C LEU A 34 -2.35 -7.21 0.12
N LYS A 35 -3.59 -7.69 0.32
CA LYS A 35 -4.74 -7.30 -0.50
C LYS A 35 -5.07 -5.81 -0.38
N TYR A 36 -4.80 -5.16 0.75
CA TYR A 36 -5.01 -3.73 0.93
C TYR A 36 -4.03 -2.92 0.07
N HIS A 37 -2.80 -3.40 -0.07
CA HIS A 37 -1.79 -2.80 -0.94
C HIS A 37 -2.09 -3.01 -2.44
N VAL A 38 -3.08 -3.83 -2.78
CA VAL A 38 -3.49 -4.06 -4.17
C VAL A 38 -4.79 -3.32 -4.45
N VAL A 39 -4.79 -2.51 -5.51
CA VAL A 39 -5.98 -1.86 -6.05
C VAL A 39 -6.30 -2.48 -7.40
N ALA A 40 -7.56 -2.87 -7.59
CA ALA A 40 -8.02 -3.38 -8.87
C ALA A 40 -8.05 -2.25 -9.90
N GLY A 41 -7.44 -2.47 -11.06
CA GLY A 41 -7.29 -1.48 -12.12
C GLY A 41 -5.83 -1.08 -12.38
N LYS A 42 -5.57 -0.56 -13.58
CA LYS A 42 -4.27 0.03 -13.94
C LYS A 42 -4.39 1.54 -13.73
N VAL A 43 -3.77 2.04 -12.69
CA VAL A 43 -3.70 3.47 -12.37
C VAL A 43 -2.23 3.88 -12.42
N MET A 44 -1.88 4.62 -13.48
CA MET A 44 -0.58 5.29 -13.62
C MET A 44 -0.55 6.55 -12.76
N ALA A 45 0.62 7.08 -12.43
CA ALA A 45 0.70 8.30 -11.62
C ALA A 45 -0.01 9.49 -12.26
N ALA A 46 0.03 9.59 -13.59
CA ALA A 46 -0.69 10.61 -14.35
C ALA A 46 -2.23 10.51 -14.20
N ASP A 47 -2.74 9.30 -14.00
CA ASP A 47 -4.17 9.03 -13.80
C ASP A 47 -4.57 9.00 -12.32
N VAL A 48 -3.60 9.07 -11.40
CA VAL A 48 -3.89 9.14 -9.97
C VAL A 48 -4.57 10.47 -9.67
N LYS A 49 -5.81 10.39 -9.22
CA LYS A 49 -6.56 11.52 -8.68
C LYS A 49 -6.68 11.37 -7.16
N ALA A 50 -6.64 12.50 -6.45
CA ALA A 50 -6.94 12.53 -5.03
C ALA A 50 -8.37 12.00 -4.80
N GLY A 51 -8.55 11.05 -3.89
CA GLY A 51 -9.83 10.38 -3.71
C GLY A 51 -9.75 9.10 -2.87
N LYS A 52 -10.87 8.39 -2.81
CA LYS A 52 -10.95 7.09 -2.14
C LYS A 52 -10.95 5.99 -3.21
N VAL A 53 -9.96 5.11 -3.18
CA VAL A 53 -9.86 3.95 -4.09
C VAL A 53 -10.22 2.67 -3.36
N LYS A 54 -10.94 1.77 -4.03
CA LYS A 54 -11.30 0.47 -3.45
C LYS A 54 -10.12 -0.49 -3.59
N THR A 55 -9.62 -0.99 -2.47
CA THR A 55 -8.56 -2.01 -2.43
C THR A 55 -9.16 -3.40 -2.63
N LEU A 56 -8.30 -4.38 -2.91
CA LEU A 56 -8.69 -5.78 -3.09
C LEU A 56 -9.17 -6.42 -1.78
N ASN A 57 -8.82 -5.80 -0.65
CA ASN A 57 -9.34 -6.15 0.67
C ASN A 57 -10.79 -5.65 0.91
N GLY A 58 -11.38 -4.93 -0.04
CA GLY A 58 -12.73 -4.36 0.06
C GLY A 58 -12.78 -3.01 0.80
N ALA A 59 -11.78 -2.68 1.60
CA ALA A 59 -11.63 -1.39 2.24
C ALA A 59 -11.21 -0.30 1.24
N LYS A 60 -11.59 0.95 1.53
CA LYS A 60 -11.23 2.11 0.70
C LYS A 60 -9.95 2.74 1.24
N ALA A 61 -8.91 2.79 0.41
CA ALA A 61 -7.70 3.53 0.70
C ALA A 61 -7.86 4.98 0.27
N LYS A 62 -7.34 5.93 1.07
CA LYS A 62 -7.41 7.35 0.76
C LYS A 62 -6.11 7.79 0.09
N ILE A 63 -6.22 8.20 -1.17
CA ILE A 63 -5.15 8.84 -1.92
C ILE A 63 -5.27 10.35 -1.78
N ALA A 64 -4.19 11.00 -1.37
CA ALA A 64 -4.08 12.45 -1.33
C ALA A 64 -2.86 12.89 -2.15
N ILE A 65 -3.04 13.97 -2.91
CA ILE A 65 -1.96 14.58 -3.69
C ILE A 65 -1.62 15.89 -2.99
N LYS A 66 -0.38 16.04 -2.55
CA LYS A 66 0.11 17.24 -1.88
C LYS A 66 1.43 17.66 -2.54
N ASP A 67 1.47 18.86 -3.09
CA ASP A 67 2.67 19.43 -3.74
C ASP A 67 3.28 18.51 -4.83
N GLY A 68 2.41 17.87 -5.64
CA GLY A 68 2.83 16.92 -6.68
C GLY A 68 3.25 15.54 -6.16
N LYS A 69 3.27 15.32 -4.83
CA LYS A 69 3.52 14.01 -4.23
C LYS A 69 2.21 13.30 -3.94
N VAL A 70 2.12 12.07 -4.41
CA VAL A 70 1.01 11.17 -4.12
C VAL A 70 1.27 10.46 -2.80
N THR A 71 0.26 10.44 -1.94
CA THR A 71 0.27 9.77 -0.63
C THR A 71 -0.95 8.87 -0.51
N ILE A 72 -0.80 7.72 0.13
CA ILE A 72 -1.88 6.75 0.34
C ILE A 72 -1.96 6.37 1.83
N ASP A 73 -3.08 6.71 2.48
CA ASP A 73 -3.31 6.47 3.92
C ASP A 73 -2.11 6.83 4.83
N LYS A 74 -1.46 7.97 4.52
CA LYS A 74 -0.25 8.53 5.18
C LYS A 74 1.10 7.95 4.74
N ALA A 75 1.13 6.93 3.88
CA ALA A 75 2.36 6.47 3.24
C ALA A 75 2.69 7.33 2.02
N ASN A 76 3.93 7.77 1.89
CA ASN A 76 4.37 8.53 0.72
C ASN A 76 4.80 7.58 -0.39
N ILE A 77 4.41 7.90 -1.63
CA ILE A 77 4.92 7.19 -2.79
C ILE A 77 6.29 7.77 -3.15
N VAL A 78 7.32 6.93 -3.06
CA VAL A 78 8.72 7.27 -3.35
C VAL A 78 9.02 7.11 -4.84
N LYS A 79 8.43 6.08 -5.46
CA LYS A 79 8.65 5.77 -6.88
C LYS A 79 7.33 5.35 -7.50
N THR A 80 6.95 5.96 -8.60
CA THR A 80 5.76 5.60 -9.36
C THR A 80 6.12 4.95 -10.70
N ASP A 81 5.10 4.49 -11.42
CA ASP A 81 5.17 4.15 -12.85
C ASP A 81 6.12 3.00 -13.21
N ILE A 82 6.29 2.06 -12.28
CA ILE A 82 6.92 0.78 -12.60
C ILE A 82 5.88 -0.07 -13.32
N VAL A 83 5.93 -0.05 -14.65
CA VAL A 83 5.04 -0.83 -15.50
C VAL A 83 5.45 -2.30 -15.45
N GLY A 84 4.64 -3.11 -14.79
CA GLY A 84 4.71 -4.56 -14.88
C GLY A 84 3.69 -5.08 -15.89
N THR A 85 3.88 -6.32 -16.33
CA THR A 85 2.99 -6.99 -17.29
C THR A 85 1.54 -7.03 -16.81
N ASN A 86 1.33 -7.17 -15.49
CA ASN A 86 0.02 -7.33 -14.86
C ASN A 86 -0.50 -6.05 -14.18
N GLY A 87 0.20 -4.92 -14.29
CA GLY A 87 -0.25 -3.66 -13.70
C GLY A 87 0.89 -2.70 -13.39
N VAL A 88 0.56 -1.62 -12.68
CA VAL A 88 1.53 -0.60 -12.27
C VAL A 88 1.93 -0.85 -10.82
N ILE A 89 3.23 -0.77 -10.52
CA ILE A 89 3.77 -0.82 -9.16
C ILE A 89 4.17 0.59 -8.73
N HIS A 90 3.70 0.98 -7.55
CA HIS A 90 4.06 2.21 -6.87
C HIS A 90 4.78 1.85 -5.57
N VAL A 91 5.99 2.35 -5.39
CA VAL A 91 6.83 2.08 -4.22
C VAL A 91 6.50 3.07 -3.13
N ILE A 92 6.23 2.58 -1.91
CA ILE A 92 5.90 3.42 -0.75
C ILE A 92 6.96 3.36 0.35
N ASP A 93 7.09 4.45 1.11
CA ASP A 93 8.07 4.60 2.19
C ASP A 93 7.60 4.09 3.56
N SER A 94 6.32 3.69 3.66
CA SER A 94 5.66 3.29 4.91
C SER A 94 4.67 2.16 4.63
N VAL A 95 4.60 1.17 5.51
CA VAL A 95 3.66 0.05 5.38
C VAL A 95 2.27 0.49 5.81
N ILE A 96 1.25 0.21 4.97
CA ILE A 96 -0.13 0.52 5.31
C ILE A 96 -0.72 -0.65 6.11
N LEU A 97 -0.91 -0.43 7.40
CA LEU A 97 -1.60 -1.37 8.27
C LEU A 97 -3.07 -0.96 8.34
N PRO A 98 -3.99 -1.61 7.59
CA PRO A 98 -5.40 -1.48 7.89
C PRO A 98 -5.60 -1.89 9.35
N ALA A 99 -6.09 -0.97 10.18
CA ALA A 99 -6.48 -1.29 11.54
C ALA A 99 -7.41 -2.49 11.46
N ALA A 100 -6.96 -3.63 12.01
CA ALA A 100 -7.79 -4.80 12.15
C ALA A 100 -9.02 -4.35 12.94
N LYS A 101 -10.18 -4.34 12.29
CA LYS A 101 -11.44 -4.20 12.99
C LYS A 101 -11.75 -5.53 13.68
#